data_AF-A0A371AT69-F1
#
_entry.id   AF-A0A371AT69-F1
#
_cell.length_a   1.000
_cell.length_b   1.000
_cell.length_c   1.000
_cell.angle_alpha   90.00
_cell.angle_beta   90.00
_cell.angle_gamma   90.00
#
_symmetry.space_group_name_H-M   'P 1'
#
loop_
_entity.id
_entity.type
_entity.pdbx_description
1 polymer ?
#
loop_
_entity_poly.entity_id
_entity_poly.type
_entity_poly.pdbx_seq_one_letter_code
_entity_poly.pdbx_strand_id
1 'polypeptide(L)'
;MLKEIEFEIKKDSRGFILIRKDGEYSMHAHLKNKNTCRTLIHLIHNRLLPRSKYLQGSCKRLLTDEEYSHLKEKKQQYININKGVVRK
;
A
#
# COMPACT_ATOMS: atom_id res chain seq x y z
N MET A 1 5.37 20.90 -0.94
CA MET A 1 4.28 19.97 -0.54
C MET A 1 4.32 18.78 -1.47
N LEU A 2 4.40 17.55 -0.96
CA LEU A 2 4.36 16.36 -1.83
C LEU A 2 2.92 16.16 -2.31
N LYS A 3 2.77 15.93 -3.62
CA LYS A 3 1.50 15.75 -4.31
C LYS A 3 0.65 14.70 -3.59
N GLU A 4 -0.60 15.00 -3.29
CA GLU A 4 -1.54 13.99 -2.83
C GLU A 4 -1.90 13.10 -4.02
N ILE A 5 -1.45 11.84 -3.99
CA ILE A 5 -1.75 10.87 -5.04
C ILE A 5 -3.19 10.41 -4.86
N GLU A 6 -4.03 10.61 -5.87
CA GLU A 6 -5.41 10.13 -5.84
C GLU A 6 -5.53 8.73 -6.46
N PHE A 7 -6.33 7.88 -5.80
CA PHE A 7 -6.60 6.53 -6.27
C PHE A 7 -8.09 6.27 -6.43
N GLU A 8 -8.43 5.44 -7.41
CA GLU A 8 -9.77 4.90 -7.63
C GLU A 8 -9.75 3.37 -7.49
N ILE A 9 -10.77 2.80 -6.84
CA ILE A 9 -10.94 1.34 -6.75
C ILE A 9 -12.11 0.94 -7.64
N LYS A 10 -11.83 0.20 -8.71
CA LYS A 10 -12.85 -0.42 -9.57
C LYS A 10 -13.01 -1.89 -9.24
N LYS A 11 -14.23 -2.41 -9.30
CA LYS A 11 -14.50 -3.85 -9.17
C LYS A 11 -14.37 -4.48 -10.56
N ASP A 12 -13.67 -5.60 -10.61
CA ASP A 12 -13.55 -6.44 -11.80
C ASP A 12 -14.14 -7.84 -11.52
N SER A 13 -14.43 -8.59 -12.57
CA SER A 13 -14.90 -9.99 -12.52
C SER A 13 -14.04 -10.89 -11.63
N ARG A 14 -12.73 -10.60 -11.53
CA ARG A 14 -11.74 -11.41 -10.77
C ARG A 14 -11.27 -10.77 -9.45
N GLY A 15 -11.81 -9.61 -9.08
CA GLY A 15 -11.42 -8.91 -7.86
C GLY A 15 -11.58 -7.39 -7.97
N PHE A 16 -10.49 -6.66 -7.75
CA PHE A 16 -10.45 -5.20 -7.73
C PHE A 16 -9.24 -4.69 -8.49
N ILE A 17 -9.41 -3.54 -9.13
CA ILE A 17 -8.35 -2.79 -9.80
C ILE A 17 -8.19 -1.48 -9.05
N LEU A 18 -7.00 -1.25 -8.53
CA LEU A 18 -6.60 0.03 -7.96
C LEU A 18 -5.90 0.84 -9.05
N ILE A 19 -6.45 2.00 -9.38
CA ILE A 19 -6.01 2.84 -10.49
C ILE A 19 -5.53 4.17 -9.90
N ARG A 20 -4.36 4.64 -10.31
CA ARG A 20 -3.89 5.98 -10.00
C ARG A 20 -4.56 6.99 -10.94
N LYS A 21 -5.19 8.05 -10.41
CA LYS A 21 -5.96 8.99 -11.22
C LYS A 21 -5.10 10.04 -11.93
N ASP A 22 -3.99 10.45 -11.31
CA ASP A 22 -3.07 11.47 -11.82
C ASP A 22 -1.92 10.88 -12.66
N GLY A 23 -1.96 9.57 -12.91
CA GLY A 23 -0.92 8.83 -13.61
C GLY A 23 -1.34 8.35 -15.00
N GLU A 24 -0.44 7.64 -15.67
CA GLU A 24 -0.75 6.96 -16.91
C GLU A 24 -1.73 5.81 -16.70
N TYR A 25 -2.45 5.41 -17.75
CA TYR A 25 -3.35 4.26 -17.72
C TYR A 25 -2.64 2.96 -17.29
N SER A 26 -1.33 2.86 -17.55
CA SER A 26 -0.46 1.76 -17.12
C SER A 26 -0.33 1.66 -15.60
N MET A 27 -0.58 2.74 -14.86
CA MET A 27 -0.37 2.85 -13.42
C MET A 27 -1.56 2.29 -12.62
N HIS A 28 -1.76 0.97 -12.70
CA HIS A 28 -2.79 0.25 -11.97
C HIS A 28 -2.29 -1.07 -11.39
N ALA A 29 -2.98 -1.57 -10.35
CA ALA A 29 -2.69 -2.85 -9.71
C ALA A 29 -3.96 -3.68 -9.51
N HIS A 30 -3.86 -4.98 -9.83
CA HIS A 30 -4.92 -5.94 -9.57
C HIS A 30 -4.78 -6.56 -8.18
N LEU A 31 -5.86 -6.50 -7.41
CA LEU A 31 -5.94 -6.94 -6.02
C LEU A 31 -7.18 -7.81 -5.81
N LYS A 32 -7.06 -8.89 -5.04
CA LYS A 32 -8.19 -9.81 -4.80
C LYS A 32 -9.29 -9.17 -3.94
N ASN A 33 -8.92 -8.35 -2.96
CA ASN A 33 -9.82 -7.85 -1.92
C ASN A 33 -9.84 -6.33 -1.85
N LYS A 34 -11.02 -5.73 -1.71
CA LYS A 34 -11.20 -4.27 -1.54
C LYS A 34 -10.44 -3.72 -0.32
N ASN A 35 -10.39 -4.48 0.77
CA ASN A 35 -9.66 -4.09 1.97
C ASN A 35 -8.16 -3.99 1.72
N THR A 36 -7.60 -4.89 0.91
CA THR A 36 -6.19 -4.83 0.50
C THR A 36 -5.89 -3.56 -0.31
N CYS A 37 -6.81 -3.13 -1.19
CA CYS A 37 -6.68 -1.84 -1.89
C CYS A 37 -6.60 -0.67 -0.90
N ARG A 38 -7.52 -0.62 0.07
CA ARG A 38 -7.53 0.43 1.10
C ARG A 38 -6.26 0.43 1.94
N THR A 39 -5.77 -0.76 2.33
CA THR A 39 -4.50 -0.90 3.05
C THR A 39 -3.33 -0.37 2.22
N LEU A 40 -3.30 -0.69 0.92
CA LEU A 40 -2.22 -0.24 0.03
C LEU A 40 -2.22 1.29 -0.13
N ILE A 41 -3.39 1.89 -0.37
CA ILE A 41 -3.59 3.34 -0.40
C ILE A 41 -3.08 3.97 0.90
N HIS A 42 -3.51 3.45 2.05
CA HIS A 42 -3.07 3.94 3.36
C HIS A 42 -1.55 3.87 3.53
N LEU A 43 -0.91 2.77 3.13
CA LEU A 43 0.55 2.62 3.22
C LEU A 43 1.27 3.63 2.32
N ILE A 44 0.80 3.83 1.09
CA ILE A 44 1.38 4.80 0.15
C ILE A 44 1.28 6.22 0.71
N HIS A 45 0.11 6.66 1.17
CA HIS A 45 -0.05 7.99 1.77
C HIS A 45 0.83 8.20 3.00
N ASN A 46 1.08 7.15 3.78
CA ASN A 46 1.97 7.20 4.94
C ASN A 46 3.46 6.95 4.61
N ARG A 47 3.80 6.79 3.32
CA ARG A 47 5.16 6.48 2.84
C ARG A 47 5.76 5.24 3.48
N LEU A 48 4.93 4.21 3.69
CA LEU A 48 5.32 2.94 4.28
C LEU A 48 5.42 1.86 3.22
N LEU A 49 6.55 1.16 3.21
CA LEU A 49 6.76 0.01 2.35
C LEU A 49 5.93 -1.19 2.86
N PRO A 50 5.08 -1.81 2.03
CA PRO A 50 4.41 -3.04 2.41
C PRO A 50 5.40 -4.18 2.70
N ARG A 51 5.10 -5.02 3.69
CA ARG A 51 5.95 -6.18 4.05
C ARG A 51 5.89 -7.32 3.04
N SER A 52 4.76 -7.46 2.34
CA SER A 52 4.55 -8.55 1.39
C SER A 52 5.14 -8.18 0.03
N LYS A 53 5.93 -9.09 -0.55
CA LYS A 53 6.46 -8.96 -1.93
C LYS A 53 5.36 -8.71 -2.96
N TYR A 54 4.18 -9.31 -2.78
CA TYR A 54 3.02 -9.10 -3.65
C TYR A 54 2.54 -7.64 -3.64
N LEU A 55 2.46 -7.04 -2.45
CA LEU A 55 2.05 -5.64 -2.30
C LEU A 55 3.16 -4.67 -2.72
N GLN A 56 4.43 -5.03 -2.53
CA GLN A 56 5.55 -4.26 -3.08
C GLN A 56 5.49 -4.21 -4.61
N GLY A 57 5.23 -5.35 -5.26
CA GLY A 57 5.01 -5.39 -6.71
C GLY A 57 3.80 -4.56 -7.16
N SER A 58 2.77 -4.47 -6.32
CA SER A 58 1.61 -3.59 -6.57
C SER A 58 1.98 -2.11 -6.44
N CYS A 59 2.77 -1.73 -5.43
CA CYS A 59 3.30 -0.37 -5.29
C CYS A 59 4.15 0.06 -6.48
N LYS A 60 5.03 -0.81 -6.97
CA LYS A 60 5.88 -0.51 -8.16
C LYS A 60 5.07 -0.24 -9.43
N ARG A 61 3.86 -0.80 -9.55
CA ARG A 61 2.97 -0.51 -10.69
C ARG A 61 2.22 0.82 -10.53
N LEU A 62 1.99 1.26 -9.29
CA LEU A 62 1.20 2.45 -8.97
C LEU A 62 2.04 3.71 -8.80
N LEU A 63 3.34 3.57 -8.55
CA LEU A 63 4.26 4.63 -8.23
C LEU A 63 5.39 4.69 -9.26
N THR A 64 5.98 5.87 -9.43
CA THR A 64 7.25 5.99 -10.14
C THR A 64 8.37 5.35 -9.32
N ASP A 65 9.51 5.05 -9.97
CA ASP A 65 10.68 4.49 -9.28
C ASP A 65 11.17 5.42 -8.15
N GLU A 66 11.13 6.74 -8.39
CA GLU A 66 11.46 7.75 -7.39
C GLU A 66 10.50 7.73 -6.20
N GLU A 67 9.19 7.74 -6.43
CA GLU A 67 8.18 7.66 -5.36
C GLU A 67 8.29 6.35 -4.57
N TYR A 68 8.53 5.24 -5.27
CA TYR A 68 8.71 3.94 -4.63
C TYR A 68 9.96 3.91 -3.74
N SER A 69 11.07 4.51 -4.18
CA SER A 69 12.32 4.59 -3.40
C SER A 69 12.17 5.35 -2.09
N HIS A 70 11.19 6.26 -2.01
CA HIS A 70 10.91 7.05 -0.81
C HIS A 70 10.06 6.32 0.24
N LEU A 71 9.52 5.14 -0.08
CA LEU A 71 8.78 4.32 0.88
C LEU A 71 9.74 3.73 1.92
N LYS A 72 9.38 3.88 3.19
CA LYS A 72 10.20 3.41 4.32
C LYS A 72 9.70 2.10 4.87
N GLU A 73 10.61 1.18 5.14
CA GLU A 73 10.27 -0.02 5.90
C GLU A 73 9.75 0.35 7.29
N LYS A 74 8.67 -0.32 7.72
CA LYS A 74 8.18 -0.16 9.08
C LYS A 74 9.22 -0.74 10.05
N LYS A 75 9.88 0.14 10.81
CA LYS A 75 10.82 -0.25 11.86
C LYS A 75 10.19 -1.29 12.78
N GLN A 76 10.93 -2.36 13.07
CA GLN A 76 10.51 -3.35 14.05
C GLN A 76 10.38 -2.65 15.41
N GLN A 77 9.21 -2.78 16.04
CA GLN A 77 9.00 -2.30 17.40
C GLN A 77 9.52 -3.36 18.37
N TYR A 78 10.26 -2.93 19.39
CA TYR A 78 10.63 -3.81 20.50
C TYR A 78 9.36 -4.22 21.24
N ILE A 79 9.15 -5.52 21.39
CA ILE A 79 8.05 -6.09 22.17
C ILE A 79 8.68 -6.75 23.39
N ASN A 80 8.38 -6.25 24.58
CA ASN A 80 8.77 -6.91 25.82
C ASN A 80 7.81 -8.07 26.09
N ILE A 81 8.24 -9.29 25.78
CA ILE A 81 7.47 -10.52 25.96
C ILE A 81 7.08 -10.75 27.43
N ASN A 82 7.88 -10.26 28.38
CA ASN A 82 7.67 -10.42 29.82
C ASN A 82 6.61 -9.46 30.41
N LYS A 83 6.17 -8.43 29.67
CA LYS A 83 5.06 -7.55 30.07
C LYS A 83 3.76 -8.03 29.44
N GLY A 84 3.39 -9.26 29.76
CA GLY A 84 2.23 -9.96 29.23
C GLY A 84 0.94 -9.14 29.33
N VAL A 85 0.10 -9.33 28.31
CA VAL A 85 -1.29 -8.89 28.18
C VAL A 85 -2.00 -8.88 29.54
N VAL A 86 -2.41 -7.69 30.00
CA VAL A 86 -3.42 -7.60 31.07
C VAL A 86 -4.70 -8.20 30.49
N ARG A 87 -5.06 -9.41 30.92
CA ARG A 87 -6.37 -9.99 30.61
C ARG A 87 -7.41 -9.02 31.17
N LYS A 88 -8.18 -8.40 30.27
CA LYS A 88 -9.36 -7.61 30.62
C LYS A 88 -10.58 -8.52 30.59
#